data_AF-A0A3B8NHC2-F1
#
_entry.id   AF-A0A3B8NHC2-F1
#
_cell.length_a   1.000
_cell.length_b   1.000
_cell.length_c   1.000
_cell.angle_alpha   90.00
_cell.angle_beta   90.00
_cell.angle_gamma   90.00
#
_symmetry.space_group_name_H-M   'P 1'
#
loop_
_entity.id
_entity.type
_entity.pdbx_description
1 polymer ?
#
loop_
_entity_poly.entity_id
_entity_poly.type
_entity_poly.pdbx_seq_one_letter_code
_entity_poly.pdbx_strand_id
1 'polypeptide(L)'
;MRNRVAIIRAILCPVLFMSFQPLVVAEEKFSISEEDRNYWAYRPVNVSNHESSSIDSIVDEAIKANGLVPNSSADRETLIRRAYFDLVGLAPTYQEIKAFETDPSSKEKAFSLLVDKLLAMPEYGERWGRHWL
;
A
#
# COMPACT_ATOMS: atom_id res chain seq x y z
N MET A 1 -18.91 -73.98 -33.91
CA MET A 1 -17.93 -74.61 -34.83
C MET A 1 -18.09 -74.01 -36.22
N ARG A 2 -16.96 -73.64 -36.85
CA ARG A 2 -16.75 -73.22 -38.25
C ARG A 2 -17.27 -71.86 -38.75
N ASN A 3 -16.25 -71.05 -39.12
CA ASN A 3 -16.11 -70.23 -40.34
C ASN A 3 -16.81 -68.85 -40.32
N ARG A 4 -16.20 -67.72 -40.73
CA ARG A 4 -15.23 -67.45 -41.82
C ARG A 4 -14.41 -66.19 -41.51
N VAL A 5 -13.13 -66.19 -41.88
CA VAL A 5 -12.28 -64.97 -41.89
C VAL A 5 -12.60 -64.19 -43.16
N ALA A 6 -13.04 -62.94 -43.02
CA ALA A 6 -13.14 -61.98 -44.12
C ALA A 6 -12.09 -60.89 -43.89
N ILE A 7 -11.04 -60.92 -44.72
CA ILE A 7 -10.02 -59.88 -44.81
C ILE A 7 -10.68 -58.69 -45.49
N ILE A 8 -11.06 -57.67 -44.72
CA ILE A 8 -11.52 -56.39 -45.25
C ILE A 8 -10.28 -55.52 -45.47
N ARG A 9 -10.05 -55.18 -46.74
CA ARG A 9 -8.95 -54.36 -47.26
C ARG A 9 -8.90 -53.01 -46.57
N ALA A 10 -7.70 -52.64 -46.13
CA ALA A 10 -7.32 -51.31 -45.73
C ALA A 10 -7.59 -50.31 -46.86
N ILE A 11 -8.40 -49.29 -46.58
CA ILE A 11 -8.41 -48.03 -47.33
C ILE A 11 -8.04 -46.94 -46.33
N LEU A 12 -6.80 -46.49 -46.49
CA LEU A 12 -6.19 -45.37 -45.79
C LEU A 12 -6.97 -44.09 -46.14
N CYS A 13 -7.69 -43.50 -45.20
CA CYS A 13 -8.25 -42.15 -45.32
C CYS A 13 -7.54 -41.25 -44.29
N PRO A 14 -6.53 -40.45 -44.67
CA PRO A 14 -5.67 -39.77 -43.71
C PRO A 14 -6.09 -38.32 -43.43
N VAL A 15 -7.39 -37.99 -43.42
CA VAL A 15 -7.82 -36.57 -43.38
C VAL A 15 -8.76 -36.22 -42.20
N LEU A 16 -9.00 -37.13 -41.26
CA LEU A 16 -9.88 -36.85 -40.11
C LEU A 16 -9.30 -37.29 -38.77
N PHE A 17 -8.00 -37.09 -38.57
CA PHE A 17 -7.40 -37.02 -37.23
C PHE A 17 -7.09 -35.55 -36.94
N MET A 18 -8.15 -34.73 -36.87
CA MET A 18 -8.02 -33.39 -36.32
C MET A 18 -7.74 -33.57 -34.83
N SER A 19 -6.44 -33.59 -34.51
CA SER A 19 -5.88 -33.70 -33.18
C SER A 19 -6.59 -32.74 -32.24
N PHE A 20 -7.29 -33.29 -31.25
CA PHE A 20 -7.65 -32.56 -30.04
C PHE A 20 -6.32 -32.27 -29.35
N GLN A 21 -5.63 -31.20 -29.75
CA GLN A 21 -4.46 -30.73 -29.02
C GLN A 21 -5.01 -30.26 -27.66
N PRO A 22 -4.57 -30.84 -26.54
CA PRO A 22 -4.91 -30.27 -25.25
C PRO A 22 -4.35 -28.85 -25.26
N LEU A 23 -5.18 -27.87 -24.96
CA LEU A 23 -4.73 -26.51 -24.68
C LEU A 23 -3.86 -26.60 -23.43
N VAL A 24 -2.57 -26.84 -23.61
CA VAL A 24 -1.57 -26.68 -22.56
C VAL A 24 -1.48 -25.18 -22.36
N VAL A 25 -2.27 -24.67 -21.42
CA VAL A 25 -2.03 -23.34 -20.85
C VAL A 25 -0.66 -23.44 -20.22
N ALA A 26 0.35 -22.90 -20.90
CA ALA A 26 1.66 -22.75 -20.33
C ALA A 26 1.47 -21.91 -19.07
N GLU A 27 1.73 -22.52 -17.91
CA GLU A 27 1.75 -21.82 -16.65
C GLU A 27 2.90 -20.82 -16.76
N GLU A 28 2.57 -19.57 -17.05
CA GLU A 28 3.56 -18.50 -17.14
C GLU A 28 4.11 -18.32 -15.72
N LYS A 29 5.20 -19.02 -15.43
CA LYS A 29 5.83 -18.99 -14.12
C LYS A 29 6.26 -17.55 -13.88
N PHE A 30 5.67 -16.93 -12.86
CA PHE A 30 6.03 -15.60 -12.42
C PHE A 30 7.55 -15.47 -12.31
N SER A 31 8.13 -14.63 -13.16
CA SER A 31 9.56 -14.38 -13.21
C SER A 31 9.83 -12.90 -12.92
N ILE A 32 10.58 -12.64 -11.86
CA ILE A 32 11.00 -11.28 -11.49
C ILE A 32 12.07 -10.82 -12.49
N SER A 33 11.74 -9.84 -13.32
CA SER A 33 12.62 -9.21 -14.30
C SER A 33 13.66 -8.30 -13.62
N GLU A 34 14.66 -7.84 -14.39
CA GLU A 34 15.62 -6.83 -13.89
C GLU A 34 14.94 -5.47 -13.69
N GLU A 35 13.93 -5.13 -14.49
CA GLU A 35 13.11 -3.95 -14.32
C GLU A 35 12.35 -3.98 -12.99
N ASP A 36 11.78 -5.15 -12.62
CA ASP A 36 11.10 -5.34 -11.33
C ASP A 36 12.06 -5.15 -10.16
N ARG A 37 13.30 -5.64 -10.28
CA ARG A 37 14.35 -5.46 -9.26
C ARG A 37 14.80 -4.01 -9.14
N ASN A 38 14.73 -3.25 -10.23
CA ASN A 38 15.08 -1.83 -10.28
C ASN A 38 13.96 -0.88 -9.80
N TYR A 39 12.81 -1.42 -9.37
CA TYR A 39 11.73 -0.62 -8.82
C TYR A 39 12.19 0.19 -7.60
N TRP A 40 11.71 1.44 -7.50
CA TRP A 40 12.21 2.43 -6.54
C TRP A 40 12.17 1.94 -5.08
N ALA A 41 11.15 1.15 -4.71
CA ALA A 41 10.97 0.66 -3.35
C ALA A 41 12.00 -0.40 -2.93
N TYR A 42 12.64 -1.07 -3.88
CA TYR A 42 13.68 -2.07 -3.63
C TYR A 42 15.09 -1.49 -3.64
N ARG A 43 15.23 -0.22 -4.02
CA ARG A 43 16.54 0.43 -4.07
C ARG A 43 16.96 0.81 -2.64
N PRO A 44 18.20 0.50 -2.24
CA PRO A 44 18.69 0.92 -0.94
C PRO A 44 18.79 2.45 -0.89
N VAL A 45 18.41 3.03 0.24
CA VAL A 45 18.63 4.46 0.49
C VAL A 45 20.14 4.68 0.63
N ASN A 46 20.71 5.55 -0.20
CA ASN A 46 22.14 5.83 -0.16
C ASN A 46 22.46 6.76 1.03
N VAL A 47 22.95 6.16 2.12
CA VAL A 47 23.28 6.86 3.38
C VAL A 47 24.75 7.31 3.47
N SER A 48 25.58 7.11 2.43
CA SER A 48 27.03 7.30 2.53
C SER A 48 27.49 8.76 2.71
N ASN A 49 26.62 9.74 2.47
CA ASN A 49 26.84 11.16 2.80
C ASN A 49 26.15 11.60 4.09
N HIS A 50 25.48 10.67 4.78
CA HIS A 50 24.60 10.97 5.88
C HIS A 50 24.76 9.94 7.00
N GLU A 51 25.82 10.10 7.78
CA GLU A 51 26.04 9.30 9.00
C GLU A 51 24.94 9.53 10.08
N SER A 52 23.93 10.37 9.80
CA SER A 52 22.85 10.78 10.72
C SER A 52 21.51 11.21 10.07
N SER A 53 21.25 10.98 8.78
CA SER A 53 20.04 11.54 8.14
C SER A 53 18.75 10.84 8.57
N SER A 54 17.86 11.56 9.26
CA SER A 54 16.43 11.23 9.26
C SER A 54 15.87 11.36 7.84
N ILE A 55 14.76 10.67 7.55
CA ILE A 55 14.03 10.86 6.27
C ILE A 55 13.75 12.35 6.02
N ASP A 56 13.41 13.09 7.08
CA ASP A 56 13.14 14.53 7.01
C ASP A 56 14.33 15.31 6.44
N SER A 57 15.56 14.98 6.85
CA SER A 57 16.75 15.67 6.33
C SER A 57 16.98 15.45 4.83
N ILE A 58 16.63 14.27 4.31
CA ILE A 58 16.69 13.96 2.88
C ILE A 58 15.65 14.80 2.12
N VAL A 59 14.44 14.90 2.67
CA VAL A 59 13.37 15.71 2.10
C VAL A 59 13.72 17.21 2.13
N ASP A 60 14.27 17.69 3.25
CA ASP A 60 14.69 19.09 3.41
C ASP A 60 15.79 19.48 2.42
N GLU A 61 16.74 18.58 2.14
CA GLU A 61 17.76 18.80 1.12
C GLU A 61 17.13 18.92 -0.27
N ALA A 62 16.22 18.02 -0.62
CA ALA A 62 15.50 18.08 -1.89
C ALA A 62 14.67 19.36 -2.03
N ILE A 63 13.97 19.80 -0.98
CA ILE A 63 13.23 21.07 -0.94
C ILE A 63 14.16 22.24 -1.24
N LYS A 64 15.31 22.31 -0.56
CA LYS A 64 16.31 23.38 -0.75
C LYS A 64 16.90 23.37 -2.15
N ALA A 65 17.27 22.18 -2.66
CA ALA A 65 17.86 22.03 -3.99
C ALA A 65 16.89 22.46 -5.11
N ASN A 66 15.59 22.30 -4.90
CA ASN A 66 14.55 22.72 -5.85
C ASN A 66 14.04 24.15 -5.61
N GLY A 67 14.62 24.91 -4.67
CA GLY A 67 14.19 26.28 -4.36
C GLY A 67 12.77 26.37 -3.80
N LEU A 68 12.27 25.29 -3.19
CA LEU A 68 10.93 25.22 -2.61
C LEU A 68 10.93 25.73 -1.17
N VAL A 69 9.78 26.22 -0.72
CA VAL A 69 9.57 26.68 0.66
C VAL A 69 8.56 25.75 1.33
N PRO A 70 8.91 25.10 2.46
CA PRO A 70 7.95 24.30 3.23
C PRO A 70 6.79 25.14 3.74
N ASN A 71 5.61 24.53 3.82
CA ASN A 71 4.49 25.14 4.54
C ASN A 71 4.83 25.27 6.03
N SER A 72 4.29 26.32 6.66
CA SER A 72 4.40 26.45 8.11
C SER A 72 3.71 25.31 8.84
N SER A 73 4.19 25.01 10.04
CA SER A 73 3.53 24.06 10.93
C SER A 73 2.10 24.53 11.20
N ALA A 74 1.14 23.61 11.09
CA ALA A 74 -0.26 23.90 11.36
C ALA A 74 -0.47 24.46 12.78
N ASP A 75 -1.47 25.32 12.91
CA ASP A 75 -1.93 25.83 14.20
C ASP A 75 -2.68 24.75 15.00
N ARG A 76 -2.92 25.02 16.27
CA ARG A 76 -3.51 24.02 17.17
C ARG A 76 -4.92 23.61 16.74
N GLU A 77 -5.73 24.57 16.29
CA GLU A 77 -7.09 24.29 15.82
C GLU A 77 -7.10 23.35 14.61
N THR A 78 -6.24 23.61 13.61
CA THR A 78 -6.13 22.74 12.43
C THR A 78 -5.62 21.35 12.82
N LEU A 79 -4.63 21.27 13.72
CA LEU A 79 -4.05 19.99 14.15
C LEU A 79 -5.07 19.08 14.82
N ILE A 80 -5.85 19.59 15.78
CA ILE A 80 -6.86 18.77 16.46
C ILE A 80 -7.93 18.30 15.48
N ARG A 81 -8.42 19.18 14.60
CA ARG A 81 -9.44 18.78 13.60
C ARG A 81 -8.92 17.68 12.68
N ARG A 82 -7.70 17.81 12.16
CA ARG A 82 -7.07 16.79 11.31
C ARG A 82 -6.94 15.47 12.06
N ALA A 83 -6.36 15.48 13.27
CA ALA A 83 -6.17 14.26 14.05
C ALA A 83 -7.47 13.50 14.31
N TYR A 84 -8.55 14.19 14.70
CA TYR A 84 -9.86 13.55 14.91
C TYR A 84 -10.42 12.96 13.60
N PHE A 85 -10.39 13.74 12.50
CA PHE A 85 -10.85 13.24 11.20
C PHE A 85 -9.97 12.17 10.59
N ASP A 86 -8.69 12.06 10.96
CA ASP A 86 -7.73 11.09 10.41
C ASP A 86 -7.65 9.81 11.24
N LEU A 87 -7.88 9.90 12.54
CA LEU A 87 -7.83 8.74 13.44
C LEU A 87 -9.21 8.13 13.69
N VAL A 88 -10.19 8.92 14.12
CA VAL A 88 -11.52 8.40 14.53
C VAL A 88 -12.63 8.67 13.51
N GLY A 89 -12.44 9.65 12.61
CA GLY A 89 -13.35 9.93 11.50
C GLY A 89 -14.55 10.80 11.89
N LEU A 90 -14.54 11.30 13.12
CA LEU A 90 -15.52 12.21 13.69
C LEU A 90 -14.89 13.58 13.89
N ALA A 91 -15.69 14.63 14.01
CA ALA A 91 -15.21 15.95 14.37
C ALA A 91 -14.95 16.04 15.89
N PRO A 92 -13.95 16.81 16.35
CA PRO A 92 -13.80 17.11 17.78
C PRO A 92 -14.94 17.98 18.27
N THR A 93 -15.28 17.88 19.55
CA THR A 93 -16.23 18.80 20.19
C THR A 93 -15.59 20.18 20.40
N TYR A 94 -16.41 21.22 20.55
CA TYR A 94 -15.93 22.57 20.87
C TYR A 94 -15.08 22.59 22.15
N GLN A 95 -15.48 21.85 23.18
CA GLN A 95 -14.74 21.78 24.44
C GLN A 95 -13.36 21.14 24.27
N GLU A 96 -13.25 20.11 23.43
CA GLU A 96 -11.96 19.47 23.12
C GLU A 96 -11.04 20.38 22.33
N ILE A 97 -11.57 21.13 21.36
CA ILE A 97 -10.80 22.16 20.64
C ILE A 97 -10.27 23.19 21.63
N LYS A 98 -11.14 23.77 22.46
CA LYS A 98 -10.73 24.78 23.45
C LYS A 98 -9.69 24.23 24.42
N ALA A 99 -9.87 23.02 24.93
CA ALA A 99 -8.92 22.39 25.84
C ALA A 99 -7.54 22.24 25.18
N PHE A 100 -7.47 21.77 23.93
CA PHE A 100 -6.22 21.61 23.20
C PHE A 100 -5.54 22.95 22.86
N GLU A 101 -6.31 23.96 22.47
CA GLU A 101 -5.80 25.30 22.21
C GLU A 101 -5.18 25.93 23.45
N THR A 102 -5.80 25.75 24.62
CA THR A 102 -5.36 26.35 25.88
C THR A 102 -4.40 25.46 26.68
N ASP A 103 -4.03 24.28 26.19
CA ASP A 103 -3.11 23.37 26.89
C ASP A 103 -1.74 24.06 27.07
N PRO A 104 -1.24 24.20 28.31
CA PRO A 104 -0.01 24.91 28.61
C PRO A 104 1.27 24.17 28.17
N SER A 105 1.16 22.90 27.79
CA SER A 105 2.28 22.10 27.27
C SER A 105 2.77 22.64 25.92
N SER A 106 3.98 22.24 25.51
CA SER A 106 4.43 22.49 24.13
C SER A 106 3.47 21.86 23.12
N LYS A 107 3.38 22.45 21.92
CA LYS A 107 2.43 22.00 20.88
C LYS A 107 2.68 20.53 20.52
N GLU A 108 3.93 20.12 20.47
CA GLU A 108 4.38 18.77 20.15
C GLU A 108 3.95 17.77 21.22
N LYS A 109 4.12 18.13 22.51
CA LYS A 109 3.71 17.28 23.63
C LYS A 109 2.20 17.15 23.72
N ALA A 110 1.47 18.27 23.62
CA ALA A 110 0.01 18.26 23.62
C ALA A 110 -0.53 17.41 22.46
N PHE A 111 0.05 17.55 21.27
CA PHE A 111 -0.35 16.77 20.10
C PHE A 111 -0.09 15.27 20.26
N SER A 112 1.07 14.88 20.83
CA SER A 112 1.36 13.47 21.12
C SER A 112 0.33 12.88 22.09
N LEU A 113 0.02 13.58 23.18
CA LEU A 113 -0.98 13.12 24.16
C LEU A 113 -2.39 13.02 23.55
N LEU A 114 -2.73 13.94 22.65
CA LEU A 114 -3.98 13.88 21.90
C LEU A 114 -4.04 12.64 21.01
N VAL A 115 -2.97 12.35 20.27
CA VAL A 115 -2.89 11.16 19.41
C VAL A 115 -3.02 9.88 20.24
N ASP A 116 -2.32 9.79 21.38
CA ASP A 116 -2.42 8.64 22.28
C ASP A 116 -3.86 8.45 22.79
N LYS A 117 -4.55 9.54 23.17
CA LYS A 117 -5.97 9.50 23.54
C LYS A 117 -6.82 8.96 22.39
N LEU A 118 -6.65 9.47 21.18
CA LEU A 118 -7.46 9.10 20.02
C LEU A 118 -7.23 7.65 19.58
N LEU A 119 -6.01 7.15 19.65
CA LEU A 119 -5.69 5.75 19.35
C LEU A 119 -6.27 4.77 20.38
N ALA A 120 -6.48 5.22 21.62
CA ALA A 120 -7.10 4.42 22.68
C ALA A 120 -8.64 4.39 22.61
N MET A 121 -9.26 5.25 21.79
CA MET A 121 -10.71 5.31 21.64
C MET A 121 -11.26 4.11 20.84
N PRO A 122 -12.38 3.50 21.24
CA PRO A 122 -13.04 2.43 20.45
C PRO A 122 -13.32 2.82 19.00
N GLU A 123 -13.70 4.08 18.77
CA GLU A 123 -14.05 4.65 17.47
C GLU A 123 -12.89 4.56 16.47
N TYR A 124 -11.64 4.57 16.93
CA TYR A 124 -10.47 4.34 16.07
C TYR A 124 -10.52 2.94 15.45
N GLY A 125 -10.77 1.91 16.28
CA GLY A 125 -10.90 0.53 15.83
C GLY A 125 -12.11 0.34 14.91
N GLU A 126 -13.25 0.94 15.24
CA GLU A 126 -14.46 0.92 14.41
C GLU A 126 -14.21 1.54 13.05
N ARG A 127 -13.54 2.69 12.99
CA ARG A 127 -13.22 3.35 11.72
C ARG A 127 -12.40 2.45 10.81
N TRP A 128 -11.31 1.87 11.33
CA TRP A 128 -10.41 1.04 10.54
C TRP A 128 -11.01 -0.31 10.19
N GLY A 129 -11.85 -0.88 11.06
CA GLY A 129 -12.57 -2.13 10.80
C GLY A 129 -13.42 -2.08 9.52
N ARG A 130 -13.99 -0.92 9.17
CA ARG A 130 -14.77 -0.72 7.93
C ARG A 130 -13.95 -0.86 6.64
N HIS A 131 -12.63 -0.81 6.70
CA HIS A 131 -11.80 -1.02 5.51
C HIS A 131 -11.58 -2.52 5.23
N TRP A 132 -11.87 -3.38 6.20
CA TRP A 132 -11.68 -4.84 6.11
C TRP A 132 -12.98 -5.64 6.09
N LEU A 133 -14.09 -5.04 6.51
CA LEU A 133 -15.44 -5.60 6.51
C LEU A 133 -16.30 -4.97 5.40
#